data_AF-A0A2K4IIT5-F1
#
_entry.id   AF-A0A2K4IIT5-F1
#
_cell.length_a   1.000
_cell.length_b   1.000
_cell.length_c   1.000
_cell.angle_alpha   90.00
_cell.angle_beta   90.00
_cell.angle_gamma   90.00
#
_symmetry.space_group_name_H-M   'P 1'
#
loop_
_entity.id
_entity.type
_entity.pdbx_description
1 polymer ?
#
loop_
_entity_poly.entity_id
_entity_poly.type
_entity_poly.pdbx_seq_one_letter_code
_entity_poly.pdbx_strand_id
1 'polypeptide(L)'
;MHPMAGSLARYSLRAPANLPAANALGLRVFKSRNYVDIAPGEIVLVRETGTAGEYRAALVSELVALGPVLFYHPLSKTWTLERPHPLPEPGKVIDIDIDQLVRKVRKEHDQKHRVHTGNDDSFEYTAAQEGALVARGLKQFPPEQAAIIRAELQAVESIFADAGHAIGQKYKDADAVYESFFGVDHHAVAQRFADSVARGQALSSEYQGTWGDEKFVGVDADSNSAAWMYKRDFHGRFFINRKYMQRGVLSISLGHEMLHTNRIDRFQTIGPNAADYFYLDSRLGRLLDWDTLADYDVPERSVSDAIMRGGLTVEYLNAFTNDHDNFLFGISDYLGIGDDPPLQTAVDLFNANPSLRAHLAVNNADSLVYAAKSMQTLHQSKTEFAWLDSLIDD
;
A
#
# COMPACT_ATOMS: atom_id res chain seq x y z
N MET A 1 21.61 50.47 15.57
CA MET A 1 22.13 49.15 16.00
C MET A 1 20.95 48.19 16.09
N HIS A 2 20.80 47.29 15.11
CA HIS A 2 19.95 46.11 15.22
C HIS A 2 20.81 44.90 14.84
N PRO A 3 21.02 43.91 15.72
CA PRO A 3 21.85 42.77 15.39
C PRO A 3 21.08 41.71 14.59
N MET A 4 21.72 41.33 13.50
CA MET A 4 21.97 39.96 13.02
C MET A 4 20.84 39.14 12.41
N ALA A 5 21.06 38.88 11.12
CA ALA A 5 20.53 37.78 10.35
C ALA A 5 20.64 36.40 11.06
N GLY A 6 19.52 35.68 11.10
CA GLY A 6 19.39 34.35 10.48
C GLY A 6 20.41 33.25 10.82
N SER A 7 20.82 33.07 12.09
CA SER A 7 21.54 31.85 12.47
C SER A 7 20.87 31.11 13.63
N LEU A 8 20.34 29.92 13.31
CA LEU A 8 19.80 28.92 14.24
C LEU A 8 20.85 28.36 15.21
N ALA A 9 22.14 28.50 14.89
CA ALA A 9 23.25 27.87 15.63
C ALA A 9 23.28 28.24 17.12
N ARG A 10 22.83 29.46 17.47
CA ARG A 10 22.79 29.93 18.86
C ARG A 10 21.63 29.34 19.68
N TYR A 11 20.63 28.78 19.02
CA TYR A 11 19.42 28.20 19.63
C TYR A 11 19.39 26.66 19.58
N SER A 12 20.29 26.06 18.80
CA SER A 12 20.40 24.60 18.66
C SER A 12 20.92 23.94 19.93
N LEU A 13 20.29 22.83 20.31
CA LEU A 13 20.62 21.97 21.43
C LEU A 13 20.72 20.53 20.91
N ARG A 14 21.55 19.71 21.55
CA ARG A 14 21.52 18.26 21.29
C ARG A 14 20.31 17.63 21.95
N ALA A 15 19.61 16.76 21.22
CA ALA A 15 18.48 16.02 21.74
C ALA A 15 18.92 15.08 22.89
N PRO A 16 18.31 15.16 24.08
CA PRO A 16 18.55 14.18 25.14
C PRO A 16 17.91 12.83 24.77
N ALA A 17 18.52 11.72 25.19
CA ALA A 17 18.08 10.36 24.84
C ALA A 17 16.63 10.03 25.26
N ASN A 18 16.11 10.77 26.23
CA ASN A 18 14.80 10.61 26.87
C ASN A 18 13.80 11.71 26.45
N LEU A 19 14.00 12.34 25.28
CA LEU A 19 13.05 13.29 24.71
C LEU A 19 11.85 12.55 24.06
N PRO A 20 10.59 12.86 24.42
CA PRO A 20 9.41 12.26 23.81
C PRO A 20 9.33 12.49 22.29
N ALA A 21 8.58 11.62 21.59
CA ALA A 21 8.28 11.77 20.16
C ALA A 21 7.55 13.09 19.84
N ALA A 22 7.71 13.59 18.61
CA ALA A 22 7.00 14.77 18.15
C ALA A 22 5.51 14.46 17.92
N ASN A 23 4.64 15.40 18.26
CA ASN A 23 3.20 15.28 18.01
C ASN A 23 2.83 15.59 16.55
N ALA A 24 1.54 15.60 16.22
CA ALA A 24 1.04 15.87 14.87
C ALA A 24 1.45 17.23 14.28
N LEU A 25 1.83 18.19 15.13
CA LEU A 25 2.32 19.52 14.74
C LEU A 25 3.85 19.57 14.65
N GLY A 26 4.55 18.44 14.82
CA GLY A 26 6.02 18.40 14.84
C GLY A 26 6.64 18.94 16.11
N LEU A 27 5.87 19.08 17.20
CA LEU A 27 6.35 19.58 18.50
C LEU A 27 6.60 18.44 19.47
N ARG A 28 7.76 18.45 20.12
CA ARG A 28 8.10 17.57 21.25
C ARG A 28 7.85 18.30 22.55
N VAL A 29 6.92 17.81 23.36
CA VAL A 29 6.58 18.44 24.64
C VAL A 29 7.31 17.72 25.77
N PHE A 30 8.21 18.43 26.45
CA PHE A 30 8.94 17.90 27.60
C PHE A 30 9.00 18.93 28.73
N LYS A 31 8.54 18.54 29.93
CA LYS A 31 8.47 19.41 31.12
C LYS A 31 7.80 20.77 30.83
N SER A 32 6.65 20.72 30.15
CA SER A 32 5.85 21.90 29.75
C SER A 32 6.59 22.88 28.84
N ARG A 33 7.57 22.40 28.09
CA ARG A 33 8.31 23.16 27.08
C ARG A 33 8.20 22.48 25.72
N ASN A 34 8.12 23.29 24.67
CA ASN A 34 8.00 22.81 23.30
C ASN A 34 9.37 22.83 22.62
N TYR A 35 9.76 21.69 22.08
CA TYR A 35 10.98 21.52 21.31
C TYR A 35 10.64 21.10 19.88
N VAL A 36 11.50 21.46 18.95
CA VAL A 36 11.36 21.10 17.53
C VAL A 36 12.64 20.50 17.01
N ASP A 37 12.54 19.52 16.12
CA ASP A 37 13.69 18.94 15.42
C ASP A 37 14.08 19.83 14.24
N ILE A 38 15.36 20.23 14.17
CA ILE A 38 15.89 20.99 13.02
C ILE A 38 16.79 20.12 12.12
N ALA A 39 17.38 19.07 12.69
CA ALA A 39 18.17 18.04 12.01
C ALA A 39 18.21 16.77 12.89
N PRO A 40 18.69 15.62 12.39
CA PRO A 40 18.81 14.40 13.20
C PRO A 40 19.65 14.63 14.46
N GLY A 41 19.03 14.52 15.64
CA GLY A 41 19.69 14.71 16.93
C GLY A 41 19.87 16.18 17.37
N GLU A 42 19.39 17.14 16.59
CA GLU A 42 19.45 18.58 16.89
C GLU A 42 18.05 19.16 17.07
N ILE A 43 17.84 19.81 18.22
CA ILE A 43 16.55 20.40 18.59
C ILE A 43 16.67 21.87 18.95
N VAL A 44 15.55 22.58 18.90
CA VAL A 44 15.43 23.97 19.34
C VAL A 44 14.25 24.12 20.28
N LEU A 45 14.41 24.88 21.36
CA LEU A 45 13.29 25.30 22.20
C LEU A 45 12.48 26.38 21.47
N VAL A 46 11.17 26.20 21.38
CA VAL A 46 10.26 27.16 20.74
C VAL A 46 9.18 27.65 21.68
N ARG A 47 8.67 28.85 21.41
CA ARG A 47 7.43 29.37 22.01
C ARG A 47 6.52 29.87 20.92
N GLU A 48 5.23 29.66 21.12
CA GLU A 48 4.20 30.24 20.29
C GLU A 48 4.18 31.76 20.50
N THR A 49 4.10 32.50 19.40
CA THR A 49 3.91 33.94 19.42
C THR A 49 2.43 34.27 19.33
N GLY A 50 2.01 35.50 19.67
CA GLY A 50 0.58 35.85 19.78
C GLY A 50 -0.27 35.66 18.51
N THR A 51 0.32 35.24 17.39
CA THR A 51 -0.34 34.72 16.20
C THR A 51 -0.42 33.19 16.29
N ALA A 52 -1.63 32.64 16.27
CA ALA A 52 -1.86 31.19 16.36
C ALA A 52 -1.04 30.42 15.33
N GLY A 53 -0.24 29.45 15.79
CA GLY A 53 0.58 28.60 14.93
C GLY A 53 1.94 29.16 14.49
N GLU A 54 2.34 30.36 14.92
CA GLU A 54 3.69 30.89 14.67
C GLU A 54 4.64 30.62 15.85
N TYR A 55 5.65 29.77 15.63
CA TYR A 55 6.65 29.41 16.64
C TYR A 55 7.97 30.14 16.41
N ARG A 56 8.56 30.68 17.48
CA ARG A 56 9.90 31.29 17.45
C ARG A 56 10.88 30.53 18.34
N ALA A 57 12.13 30.44 17.87
CA ALA A 57 13.22 29.93 18.68
C ALA A 57 13.42 30.80 19.94
N ALA A 58 13.71 30.15 21.06
CA ALA A 58 13.91 30.80 22.35
C ALA A 58 15.04 30.13 23.13
N LEU A 59 15.78 30.91 23.90
CA LEU A 59 16.68 30.38 24.92
C LEU A 59 15.91 30.14 26.23
N VAL A 60 16.41 29.22 27.05
CA VAL A 60 15.81 28.96 28.39
C VAL A 60 15.84 30.22 29.26
N SER A 61 16.86 31.06 29.10
CA SER A 61 17.01 32.35 29.80
C SER A 61 16.11 33.47 29.27
N GLU A 62 15.44 33.26 28.14
CA GLU A 62 14.60 34.28 27.50
C GLU A 62 13.16 34.17 28.01
N LEU A 63 12.63 35.28 28.57
CA LEU A 63 11.24 35.36 29.02
C LEU A 63 10.26 35.41 27.83
N VAL A 64 10.70 35.97 26.71
CA VAL A 64 9.96 36.08 25.44
C VAL A 64 10.85 35.52 24.33
N ALA A 65 10.29 34.79 23.37
CA ALA A 65 11.08 34.24 22.26
C ALA A 65 11.65 35.35 21.37
N LEU A 66 12.98 35.55 21.43
CA LEU A 66 13.68 36.58 20.64
C LEU A 66 14.33 36.02 19.37
N GLY A 67 14.32 34.70 19.19
CA GLY A 67 14.91 34.04 18.05
C GLY A 67 14.08 34.13 16.77
N PRO A 68 14.62 33.58 15.66
CA PRO A 68 13.93 33.55 14.39
C PRO A 68 12.65 32.70 14.44
N VAL A 69 11.72 33.02 13.54
CA VAL A 69 10.53 32.19 13.31
C VAL A 69 10.96 30.89 12.66
N LEU A 70 10.37 29.79 13.10
CA LEU A 70 10.56 28.47 12.53
C LEU A 70 9.26 27.99 11.92
N PHE A 71 9.38 27.28 10.80
CA PHE A 71 8.27 26.70 10.09
C PHE A 71 8.44 25.19 9.99
N TYR A 72 7.39 24.46 10.37
CA TYR A 72 7.36 23.00 10.26
C TYR A 72 7.28 22.60 8.79
N HIS A 73 8.17 21.71 8.36
CA HIS A 73 8.15 21.12 7.04
C HIS A 73 7.57 19.68 7.14
N PRO A 74 6.31 19.45 6.72
CA PRO A 74 5.62 18.18 6.98
C PRO A 74 6.30 16.95 6.37
N LEU A 75 7.04 17.12 5.27
CA LEU A 75 7.70 16.01 4.55
C LEU A 75 9.01 15.57 5.21
N SER A 76 9.83 16.51 5.67
CA SER A 76 11.12 16.20 6.31
C SER A 76 10.95 15.99 7.82
N LYS A 77 9.77 16.31 8.35
CA LYS A 77 9.47 16.36 9.79
C LYS A 77 10.46 17.23 10.59
N THR A 78 11.07 18.22 9.92
CA THR A 78 12.00 19.17 10.51
C THR A 78 11.49 20.59 10.41
N TRP A 79 11.98 21.46 11.28
CA TRP A 79 11.66 22.87 11.30
C TRP A 79 12.80 23.70 10.72
N THR A 80 12.48 24.67 9.87
CA THR A 80 13.49 25.50 9.18
C THR A 80 13.17 26.98 9.28
N LEU A 81 14.18 27.83 9.00
CA LEU A 81 14.02 29.30 8.94
C LEU A 81 13.22 29.75 7.73
N GLU A 82 13.23 28.95 6.68
CA GLU A 82 12.51 29.21 5.45
C GLU A 82 11.08 28.74 5.62
N ARG A 83 10.13 29.63 5.35
CA ARG A 83 8.74 29.20 5.23
C ARG A 83 8.68 28.23 4.06
N PRO A 84 8.18 26.99 4.24
CA PRO A 84 7.93 26.09 3.13
C PRO A 84 7.15 26.86 2.07
N HIS A 85 7.59 26.82 0.82
CA HIS A 85 6.87 27.47 -0.26
C HIS A 85 5.45 26.92 -0.27
N PRO A 86 4.42 27.75 -0.04
CA PRO A 86 3.06 27.29 -0.18
C PRO A 86 2.82 26.95 -1.65
N LEU A 87 2.15 25.82 -1.91
CA LEU A 87 1.32 25.69 -3.11
C LEU A 87 0.45 26.96 -3.21
N PRO A 88 0.18 27.48 -4.43
CA PRO A 88 -0.36 28.82 -4.60
C PRO A 88 -1.65 29.01 -3.80
N GLU A 89 -1.57 29.85 -2.77
CA GLU A 89 -2.63 30.21 -1.83
C GLU A 89 -3.20 31.61 -2.16
N PRO A 90 -4.39 31.94 -1.65
CA PRO A 90 -5.45 32.66 -2.33
C PRO A 90 -5.31 34.19 -2.24
N GLY A 91 -5.65 34.86 -3.33
CA GLY A 91 -5.67 36.31 -3.40
C GLY A 91 -6.93 36.85 -4.07
N LYS A 92 -7.74 37.55 -3.26
CA LYS A 92 -8.80 38.52 -3.61
C LYS A 92 -10.08 37.99 -4.27
N VAL A 93 -11.16 38.21 -3.52
CA VAL A 93 -12.54 38.30 -3.98
C VAL A 93 -12.61 39.21 -5.20
N ILE A 94 -12.83 38.59 -6.37
CA ILE A 94 -13.35 39.22 -7.56
C ILE A 94 -14.61 38.43 -7.85
N ASP A 95 -15.75 39.10 -8.01
CA ASP A 95 -16.97 38.51 -8.54
C ASP A 95 -16.64 37.91 -9.91
N ILE A 96 -16.34 36.62 -9.92
CA ILE A 96 -16.18 35.84 -11.13
C ILE A 96 -17.43 35.01 -11.22
N ASP A 97 -18.26 35.35 -12.20
CA ASP A 97 -19.38 34.55 -12.67
C ASP A 97 -18.90 33.10 -12.85
N ILE A 98 -19.29 32.24 -11.90
CA ILE A 98 -18.78 30.87 -11.74
C ILE A 98 -18.98 30.08 -13.04
N ASP A 99 -20.02 30.40 -13.81
CA ASP A 99 -20.31 29.75 -15.08
C ASP A 99 -19.30 30.11 -16.19
N GLN A 100 -18.75 31.32 -16.16
CA GLN A 100 -17.68 31.72 -17.08
C GLN A 100 -16.35 31.07 -16.69
N LEU A 101 -16.06 30.95 -15.39
CA LEU A 101 -14.84 30.29 -14.91
C LEU A 101 -14.88 28.78 -15.16
N VAL A 102 -16.02 28.12 -14.94
CA VAL A 102 -16.20 26.69 -15.27
C VAL A 102 -16.05 26.45 -16.77
N ARG A 103 -16.56 27.34 -17.62
CA ARG A 103 -16.36 27.24 -19.08
C ARG A 103 -14.92 27.50 -19.51
N LYS A 104 -14.20 28.40 -18.84
CA LYS A 104 -12.80 28.72 -19.16
C LYS A 104 -11.84 27.65 -18.64
N VAL A 105 -12.10 27.11 -17.45
CA VAL A 105 -11.40 25.94 -16.89
C VAL A 105 -11.66 24.69 -17.71
N ARG A 106 -12.90 24.45 -18.18
CA ARG A 106 -13.16 23.37 -19.15
C ARG A 106 -12.39 23.59 -20.45
N LYS A 107 -12.41 24.79 -21.03
CA LYS A 107 -11.65 25.09 -22.26
C LYS A 107 -10.12 25.02 -22.11
N GLU A 108 -9.57 25.42 -20.96
CA GLU A 108 -8.12 25.36 -20.68
C GLU A 108 -7.66 23.95 -20.25
N HIS A 109 -8.54 23.16 -19.63
CA HIS A 109 -8.28 21.75 -19.28
C HIS A 109 -8.41 20.81 -20.48
N ASP A 110 -9.32 21.11 -21.41
CA ASP A 110 -9.44 20.39 -22.69
C ASP A 110 -8.25 20.64 -23.64
N GLN A 111 -7.43 21.68 -23.39
CA GLN A 111 -6.31 22.08 -24.27
C GLN A 111 -4.93 21.58 -23.82
N LYS A 112 -4.77 20.97 -22.64
CA LYS A 112 -3.53 20.26 -22.27
C LYS A 112 -3.79 18.77 -22.20
N HIS A 113 -3.26 18.04 -23.17
CA HIS A 113 -3.26 16.59 -23.25
C HIS A 113 -2.59 15.98 -21.99
N ARG A 114 -3.33 15.83 -20.89
CA ARG A 114 -2.83 15.15 -19.68
C ARG A 114 -2.67 13.67 -19.99
N VAL A 115 -1.41 13.23 -20.08
CA VAL A 115 -1.03 11.82 -20.30
C VAL A 115 -0.88 11.07 -18.96
N HIS A 116 -0.70 11.78 -17.84
CA HIS A 116 -0.51 11.23 -16.49
C HIS A 116 -0.91 12.23 -15.39
N THR A 117 -1.30 11.74 -14.20
CA THR A 117 -1.60 12.50 -12.98
C THR A 117 -0.61 12.12 -11.87
N GLY A 118 -0.07 13.12 -11.14
CA GLY A 118 0.88 12.89 -10.04
C GLY A 118 2.38 13.06 -10.36
N ASN A 119 2.73 13.74 -11.47
CA ASN A 119 4.13 14.00 -11.84
C ASN A 119 4.94 14.61 -10.67
N ASP A 120 6.11 14.04 -10.42
CA ASP A 120 7.14 14.53 -9.49
C ASP A 120 6.66 14.72 -8.04
N ASP A 121 5.66 13.95 -7.63
CA ASP A 121 5.20 13.93 -6.24
C ASP A 121 6.08 13.06 -5.33
N SER A 122 5.72 12.97 -4.04
CA SER A 122 6.49 12.21 -3.06
C SER A 122 6.59 10.72 -3.36
N PHE A 123 5.62 10.14 -4.08
CA PHE A 123 5.62 8.73 -4.42
C PHE A 123 6.55 8.45 -5.60
N GLU A 124 6.51 9.28 -6.64
CA GLU A 124 7.52 9.23 -7.70
C GLU A 124 8.93 9.49 -7.18
N TYR A 125 9.09 10.44 -6.25
CA TYR A 125 10.38 10.70 -5.63
C TYR A 125 10.91 9.48 -4.85
N THR A 126 10.03 8.77 -4.14
CA THR A 126 10.38 7.55 -3.40
C THR A 126 10.76 6.43 -4.36
N ALA A 127 9.94 6.16 -5.38
CA ALA A 127 10.23 5.17 -6.41
C ALA A 127 11.53 5.48 -7.16
N ALA A 128 11.84 6.76 -7.38
CA ALA A 128 13.08 7.19 -8.01
C ALA A 128 14.34 6.91 -7.16
N GLN A 129 14.20 6.65 -5.85
CA GLN A 129 15.31 6.17 -5.02
C GLN A 129 15.60 4.67 -5.27
N GLU A 130 14.61 3.92 -5.74
CA GLU A 130 14.74 2.47 -6.03
C GLU A 130 15.20 2.20 -7.47
N GLY A 131 14.92 3.10 -8.41
CA GLY A 131 15.29 2.95 -9.81
C GLY A 131 14.91 4.13 -10.69
N ALA A 132 15.32 4.10 -11.95
CA ALA A 132 15.02 5.18 -12.90
C ALA A 132 13.56 5.11 -13.37
N LEU A 133 12.79 6.19 -13.23
CA LEU A 133 11.44 6.30 -13.79
C LEU A 133 11.54 6.56 -15.30
N VAL A 134 11.04 5.63 -16.11
CA VAL A 134 11.22 5.67 -17.58
C VAL A 134 9.94 5.83 -18.37
N ALA A 135 8.77 5.62 -17.76
CA ALA A 135 7.48 5.79 -18.41
C ALA A 135 6.40 6.22 -17.40
N ARG A 136 5.54 7.15 -17.79
CA ARG A 136 4.36 7.57 -17.02
C ARG A 136 3.08 7.42 -17.85
N GLY A 137 2.22 6.52 -17.42
CA GLY A 137 1.05 6.04 -18.16
C GLY A 137 1.43 5.12 -19.32
N LEU A 138 0.50 4.25 -19.72
CA LEU A 138 0.69 3.25 -20.79
C LEU A 138 1.09 3.84 -22.14
N LYS A 139 0.78 5.12 -22.38
CA LYS A 139 1.15 5.83 -23.61
C LYS A 139 2.65 6.14 -23.71
N GLN A 140 3.38 6.14 -22.59
CA GLN A 140 4.83 6.38 -22.57
C GLN A 140 5.64 5.07 -22.55
N PHE A 141 5.01 3.93 -22.31
CA PHE A 141 5.67 2.64 -22.49
C PHE A 141 5.87 2.32 -23.98
N PRO A 142 6.94 1.58 -24.34
CA PRO A 142 7.02 0.92 -25.64
C PRO A 142 5.74 0.13 -25.93
N PRO A 143 5.23 0.12 -27.17
CA PRO A 143 3.95 -0.52 -27.49
C PRO A 143 3.86 -2.00 -27.06
N GLU A 144 4.95 -2.75 -27.20
CA GLU A 144 5.04 -4.15 -26.77
C GLU A 144 4.91 -4.30 -25.25
N GLN A 145 5.57 -3.42 -24.48
CA GLN A 145 5.48 -3.39 -23.02
C GLN A 145 4.08 -2.99 -22.54
N ALA A 146 3.46 -1.99 -23.18
CA ALA A 146 2.08 -1.62 -22.90
C ALA A 146 1.10 -2.77 -23.21
N ALA A 147 1.34 -3.53 -24.28
CA ALA A 147 0.54 -4.71 -24.63
C ALA A 147 0.70 -5.85 -23.61
N ILE A 148 1.90 -6.04 -23.04
CA ILE A 148 2.11 -6.97 -21.93
C ILE A 148 1.27 -6.52 -20.73
N ILE A 149 1.38 -5.27 -20.27
CA ILE A 149 0.61 -4.79 -19.11
C ILE A 149 -0.90 -5.01 -19.32
N ARG A 150 -1.43 -4.69 -20.51
CA ARG A 150 -2.85 -4.92 -20.82
C ARG A 150 -3.24 -6.40 -20.76
N ALA A 151 -2.41 -7.29 -21.31
CA ALA A 151 -2.67 -8.72 -21.25
C ALA A 151 -2.63 -9.27 -19.81
N GLU A 152 -1.71 -8.78 -18.99
CA GLU A 152 -1.61 -9.17 -17.58
C GLU A 152 -2.80 -8.65 -16.76
N LEU A 153 -3.28 -7.43 -17.02
CA LEU A 153 -4.52 -6.91 -16.41
C LEU A 153 -5.75 -7.73 -16.78
N GLN A 154 -5.87 -8.15 -18.04
CA GLN A 154 -6.93 -9.06 -18.48
C GLN A 154 -6.86 -10.41 -17.77
N ALA A 155 -5.66 -10.94 -17.54
CA ALA A 155 -5.47 -12.15 -16.78
C ALA A 155 -5.91 -11.97 -15.31
N VAL A 156 -5.61 -10.83 -14.68
CA VAL A 156 -6.08 -10.49 -13.33
C VAL A 156 -7.61 -10.42 -13.27
N GLU A 157 -8.25 -9.73 -14.21
CA GLU A 157 -9.71 -9.67 -14.28
C GLU A 157 -10.31 -11.07 -14.42
N SER A 158 -9.72 -11.92 -15.25
CA SER A 158 -10.16 -13.31 -15.44
C SER A 158 -10.02 -14.13 -14.16
N ILE A 159 -8.93 -13.96 -13.39
CA ILE A 159 -8.74 -14.63 -12.09
C ILE A 159 -9.91 -14.30 -11.14
N PHE A 160 -10.22 -13.01 -10.98
CA PHE A 160 -11.28 -12.60 -10.07
C PHE A 160 -12.68 -12.92 -10.60
N ALA A 161 -12.91 -12.79 -11.91
CA ALA A 161 -14.18 -13.14 -12.53
C ALA A 161 -14.50 -14.64 -12.38
N ASP A 162 -13.55 -15.51 -12.73
CA ASP A 162 -13.73 -16.97 -12.60
C ASP A 162 -13.88 -17.38 -11.13
N ALA A 163 -13.13 -16.74 -10.22
CA ALA A 163 -13.32 -16.95 -8.79
C ALA A 163 -14.73 -16.54 -8.33
N GLY A 164 -15.23 -15.39 -8.78
CA GLY A 164 -16.58 -14.92 -8.51
C GLY A 164 -17.64 -15.90 -9.02
N HIS A 165 -17.44 -16.47 -10.21
CA HIS A 165 -18.30 -17.53 -10.74
C HIS A 165 -18.25 -18.80 -9.88
N ALA A 166 -17.07 -19.26 -9.47
CA ALA A 166 -16.92 -20.42 -8.58
C ALA A 166 -17.71 -20.24 -7.27
N ILE A 167 -17.59 -19.06 -6.66
CA ILE A 167 -18.31 -18.69 -5.43
C ILE A 167 -19.82 -18.71 -5.67
N GLY A 168 -20.29 -18.10 -6.75
CA GLY A 168 -21.71 -18.05 -7.11
C GLY A 168 -22.33 -19.42 -7.39
N GLN A 169 -21.56 -20.33 -7.98
CA GLN A 169 -21.99 -21.70 -8.29
C GLN A 169 -21.99 -22.62 -7.06
N LYS A 170 -21.34 -22.24 -5.96
CA LYS A 170 -21.24 -23.01 -4.72
C LYS A 170 -20.76 -24.45 -4.96
N TYR A 171 -19.68 -24.60 -5.73
CA TYR A 171 -19.08 -25.91 -5.97
C TYR A 171 -18.73 -26.57 -4.62
N LYS A 172 -19.02 -27.88 -4.51
CA LYS A 172 -18.71 -28.65 -3.29
C LYS A 172 -17.22 -28.58 -2.93
N ASP A 173 -16.36 -28.60 -3.94
CA ASP A 173 -14.91 -28.61 -3.77
C ASP A 173 -14.34 -27.23 -3.41
N ALA A 174 -15.16 -26.16 -3.47
CA ALA A 174 -14.72 -24.81 -3.08
C ALA A 174 -14.40 -24.73 -1.57
N ASP A 175 -15.08 -25.54 -0.74
CA ASP A 175 -14.86 -25.60 0.70
C ASP A 175 -13.40 -25.93 1.05
N ALA A 176 -12.81 -26.90 0.34
CA ALA A 176 -11.41 -27.25 0.50
C ALA A 176 -10.46 -26.11 0.09
N VAL A 177 -10.84 -25.28 -0.89
CA VAL A 177 -10.04 -24.09 -1.25
C VAL A 177 -10.12 -23.07 -0.13
N TYR A 178 -11.32 -22.81 0.40
CA TYR A 178 -11.50 -21.92 1.54
C TYR A 178 -10.70 -22.36 2.77
N GLU A 179 -10.73 -23.65 3.11
CA GLU A 179 -9.99 -24.18 4.25
C GLU A 179 -8.47 -24.04 4.06
N SER A 180 -7.93 -24.29 2.87
CA SER A 180 -6.49 -24.11 2.61
C SER A 180 -6.02 -22.67 2.78
N PHE A 181 -6.85 -21.68 2.46
CA PHE A 181 -6.45 -20.26 2.51
C PHE A 181 -6.86 -19.51 3.78
N PHE A 182 -7.92 -19.96 4.46
CA PHE A 182 -8.48 -19.28 5.62
C PHE A 182 -8.66 -20.18 6.84
N GLY A 183 -8.21 -21.43 6.77
CA GLY A 183 -8.22 -22.38 7.87
C GLY A 183 -9.59 -22.93 8.24
N VAL A 184 -9.66 -23.60 9.39
CA VAL A 184 -10.89 -24.25 9.88
C VAL A 184 -12.04 -23.27 10.15
N ASP A 185 -11.73 -21.99 10.36
CA ASP A 185 -12.71 -20.93 10.61
C ASP A 185 -13.11 -20.16 9.33
N HIS A 186 -12.80 -20.71 8.14
CA HIS A 186 -13.01 -20.03 6.86
C HIS A 186 -14.46 -19.57 6.61
N HIS A 187 -15.46 -20.29 7.12
CA HIS A 187 -16.86 -19.89 6.99
C HIS A 187 -17.14 -18.50 7.59
N ALA A 188 -16.43 -18.10 8.66
CA ALA A 188 -16.58 -16.80 9.31
C ALA A 188 -16.03 -15.63 8.47
N VAL A 189 -15.23 -15.93 7.44
CA VAL A 189 -14.58 -14.94 6.57
C VAL A 189 -14.95 -15.08 5.09
N ALA A 190 -15.69 -16.13 4.71
CA ALA A 190 -16.06 -16.41 3.32
C ALA A 190 -16.75 -15.24 2.60
N GLN A 191 -17.64 -14.51 3.29
CA GLN A 191 -18.29 -13.34 2.71
C GLN A 191 -17.30 -12.20 2.43
N ARG A 192 -16.34 -11.98 3.34
CA ARG A 192 -15.29 -10.98 3.14
C ARG A 192 -14.38 -11.33 1.97
N PHE A 193 -14.05 -12.62 1.80
CA PHE A 193 -13.33 -13.07 0.61
C PHE A 193 -14.13 -12.79 -0.67
N ALA A 194 -15.42 -13.13 -0.70
CA ALA A 194 -16.27 -12.86 -1.86
C ALA A 194 -16.34 -11.36 -2.20
N ASP A 195 -16.44 -10.49 -1.18
CA ASP A 195 -16.41 -9.04 -1.36
C ASP A 195 -15.06 -8.57 -1.92
N SER A 196 -13.94 -9.11 -1.45
CA SER A 196 -12.60 -8.81 -1.97
C SER A 196 -12.44 -9.26 -3.42
N VAL A 197 -12.94 -10.43 -3.79
CA VAL A 197 -12.95 -10.94 -5.18
C VAL A 197 -13.75 -10.01 -6.09
N ALA A 198 -14.97 -9.63 -5.68
CA ALA A 198 -15.81 -8.73 -6.47
C ALA A 198 -15.16 -7.35 -6.67
N ARG A 199 -14.52 -6.80 -5.63
CA ARG A 199 -13.79 -5.54 -5.70
C ARG A 199 -12.53 -5.64 -6.56
N GLY A 200 -11.79 -6.76 -6.46
CA GLY A 200 -10.63 -7.05 -7.30
C GLY A 200 -11.00 -7.10 -8.79
N GLN A 201 -12.09 -7.80 -9.12
CA GLN A 201 -12.63 -7.83 -10.49
C GLN A 201 -12.99 -6.41 -10.97
N ALA A 202 -13.80 -5.67 -10.20
CA ALA A 202 -14.23 -4.33 -10.60
C ALA A 202 -13.06 -3.36 -10.79
N LEU A 203 -12.07 -3.39 -9.91
CA LEU A 203 -10.84 -2.60 -10.06
C LEU A 203 -10.05 -2.99 -11.30
N SER A 204 -9.83 -4.29 -11.52
CA SER A 204 -9.09 -4.76 -12.70
C SER A 204 -9.74 -4.32 -14.01
N SER A 205 -11.07 -4.23 -14.03
CA SER A 205 -11.83 -3.68 -15.16
C SER A 205 -11.64 -2.16 -15.31
N GLU A 206 -11.67 -1.39 -14.21
CA GLU A 206 -11.41 0.06 -14.24
C GLU A 206 -9.97 0.41 -14.66
N TYR A 207 -8.98 -0.38 -14.24
CA TYR A 207 -7.58 -0.24 -14.67
C TYR A 207 -7.37 -0.50 -16.17
N GLN A 208 -8.29 -1.22 -16.82
CA GLN A 208 -8.28 -1.39 -18.28
C GLN A 208 -9.03 -0.26 -19.01
N GLY A 209 -9.77 0.58 -18.28
CA GLY A 209 -10.49 1.72 -18.83
C GLY A 209 -9.61 2.95 -19.09
N THR A 210 -10.23 4.00 -19.63
CA THR A 210 -9.55 5.25 -20.01
C THR A 210 -8.76 5.89 -18.87
N TRP A 211 -9.25 5.82 -17.63
CA TRP A 211 -8.55 6.37 -16.46
C TRP A 211 -7.47 5.43 -15.94
N GLY A 212 -7.51 4.14 -16.27
CA GLY A 212 -6.49 3.17 -15.91
C GLY A 212 -5.20 3.35 -16.68
N ASP A 213 -5.28 3.77 -17.95
CA ASP A 213 -4.12 4.04 -18.83
C ASP A 213 -3.08 4.99 -18.18
N GLU A 214 -3.49 5.93 -17.31
CA GLU A 214 -2.57 6.87 -16.63
C GLU A 214 -1.91 6.30 -15.37
N LYS A 215 -2.35 5.14 -14.86
CA LYS A 215 -2.01 4.62 -13.53
C LYS A 215 -0.76 3.75 -13.47
N PHE A 216 0.03 3.69 -14.53
CA PHE A 216 1.21 2.83 -14.60
C PHE A 216 2.48 3.66 -14.71
N VAL A 217 3.47 3.37 -13.88
CA VAL A 217 4.79 4.00 -13.92
C VAL A 217 5.83 2.92 -14.19
N GLY A 218 6.61 3.07 -15.24
CA GLY A 218 7.68 2.14 -15.58
C GLY A 218 8.95 2.51 -14.83
N VAL A 219 9.55 1.54 -14.14
CA VAL A 219 10.76 1.74 -13.34
C VAL A 219 11.83 0.73 -13.74
N ASP A 220 13.05 1.21 -13.98
CA ASP A 220 14.25 0.38 -14.11
C ASP A 220 14.90 0.30 -12.72
N ALA A 221 14.50 -0.69 -11.92
CA ALA A 221 14.97 -0.92 -10.55
C ALA A 221 15.66 -2.29 -10.40
N ASP A 222 16.67 -2.37 -9.54
CA ASP A 222 17.40 -3.60 -9.26
C ASP A 222 16.68 -4.54 -8.27
N SER A 223 15.54 -4.10 -7.73
CA SER A 223 14.75 -4.84 -6.75
C SER A 223 14.21 -6.19 -7.28
N ASN A 224 13.76 -7.03 -6.35
CA ASN A 224 13.13 -8.31 -6.66
C ASN A 224 11.60 -8.23 -6.84
N SER A 225 11.03 -7.04 -6.68
CA SER A 225 9.60 -6.81 -6.85
C SER A 225 9.25 -6.58 -8.31
N ALA A 226 8.26 -7.31 -8.83
CA ALA A 226 7.78 -7.16 -10.20
C ALA A 226 6.89 -5.92 -10.37
N ALA A 227 6.10 -5.63 -9.35
CA ALA A 227 5.33 -4.40 -9.21
C ALA A 227 5.28 -4.00 -7.73
N TRP A 228 4.90 -2.75 -7.46
CA TRP A 228 4.51 -2.28 -6.14
C TRP A 228 3.55 -1.10 -6.26
N MET A 229 2.85 -0.81 -5.17
CA MET A 229 2.00 0.36 -5.03
C MET A 229 2.23 1.03 -3.68
N TYR A 230 1.91 2.33 -3.59
CA TYR A 230 1.87 3.01 -2.30
C TYR A 230 0.43 3.14 -1.85
N LYS A 231 0.07 2.50 -0.73
CA LYS A 231 -1.31 2.47 -0.22
C LYS A 231 -1.92 3.85 0.03
N ARG A 232 -1.07 4.86 0.25
CA ARG A 232 -1.47 6.27 0.45
C ARG A 232 -1.51 7.09 -0.84
N ASP A 233 -1.10 6.52 -1.97
CA ASP A 233 -1.21 7.19 -3.26
C ASP A 233 -2.66 7.18 -3.73
N PHE A 234 -3.34 8.30 -3.51
CA PHE A 234 -4.71 8.51 -3.97
C PHE A 234 -4.83 8.44 -5.50
N HIS A 235 -3.73 8.63 -6.24
CA HIS A 235 -3.76 8.40 -7.68
C HIS A 235 -3.87 6.93 -8.05
N GLY A 236 -3.53 6.00 -7.14
CA GLY A 236 -3.66 4.55 -7.36
C GLY A 236 -2.67 4.02 -8.40
N ARG A 237 -1.43 4.52 -8.41
CA ARG A 237 -0.45 4.12 -9.42
C ARG A 237 0.25 2.82 -9.05
N PHE A 238 0.49 1.99 -10.06
CA PHE A 238 1.35 0.81 -9.99
C PHE A 238 2.68 1.11 -10.64
N PHE A 239 3.74 0.84 -9.88
CA PHE A 239 5.12 0.98 -10.32
C PHE A 239 5.56 -0.39 -10.81
N ILE A 240 5.84 -0.49 -12.11
CA ILE A 240 6.16 -1.73 -12.81
C ILE A 240 7.67 -1.81 -13.00
N ASN A 241 8.30 -2.81 -12.40
CA ASN A 241 9.71 -3.07 -12.64
C ASN A 241 9.89 -3.72 -14.01
N ARG A 242 10.56 -3.00 -14.92
CA ARG A 242 10.75 -3.44 -16.32
C ARG A 242 11.55 -4.73 -16.45
N LYS A 243 12.37 -5.08 -15.44
CA LYS A 243 13.10 -6.36 -15.35
C LYS A 243 12.17 -7.57 -15.44
N TYR A 244 10.93 -7.45 -14.95
CA TYR A 244 9.96 -8.55 -14.88
C TYR A 244 8.81 -8.43 -15.88
N MET A 245 8.92 -7.51 -16.85
CA MET A 245 7.89 -7.33 -17.89
C MET A 245 7.92 -8.45 -18.92
N GLN A 246 7.36 -9.58 -18.53
CA GLN A 246 7.18 -10.77 -19.35
C GLN A 246 5.75 -11.25 -19.23
N ARG A 247 5.20 -11.78 -20.33
CA ARG A 247 3.85 -12.35 -20.31
C ARG A 247 3.80 -13.56 -19.37
N GLY A 248 2.76 -13.64 -18.55
CA GLY A 248 2.52 -14.65 -17.54
C GLY A 248 3.20 -14.37 -16.19
N VAL A 249 3.99 -13.30 -16.08
CA VAL A 249 4.81 -13.03 -14.89
C VAL A 249 4.19 -11.98 -13.97
N LEU A 250 3.45 -11.00 -14.50
CA LEU A 250 2.98 -9.87 -13.70
C LEU A 250 1.59 -10.08 -13.11
N SER A 251 0.75 -10.93 -13.69
CA SER A 251 -0.66 -11.05 -13.29
C SER A 251 -0.86 -11.26 -11.80
N ILE A 252 -0.15 -12.21 -11.16
CA ILE A 252 -0.28 -12.41 -9.72
C ILE A 252 0.19 -11.18 -8.93
N SER A 253 1.33 -10.57 -9.28
CA SER A 253 1.81 -9.35 -8.63
C SER A 253 0.84 -8.18 -8.80
N LEU A 254 0.30 -7.95 -10.00
CA LEU A 254 -0.70 -6.91 -10.23
C LEU A 254 -1.99 -7.18 -9.46
N GLY A 255 -2.44 -8.44 -9.41
CA GLY A 255 -3.58 -8.86 -8.61
C GLY A 255 -3.35 -8.58 -7.12
N HIS A 256 -2.16 -8.90 -6.60
CA HIS A 256 -1.72 -8.57 -5.25
C HIS A 256 -1.75 -7.04 -5.00
N GLU A 257 -1.10 -6.24 -5.84
CA GLU A 257 -1.08 -4.77 -5.69
C GLU A 257 -2.48 -4.15 -5.72
N MET A 258 -3.38 -4.68 -6.56
CA MET A 258 -4.77 -4.23 -6.62
C MET A 258 -5.50 -4.43 -5.31
N LEU A 259 -5.21 -5.51 -4.57
CA LEU A 259 -5.88 -5.82 -3.32
C LEU A 259 -5.49 -4.84 -2.19
N HIS A 260 -4.32 -4.21 -2.25
CA HIS A 260 -3.91 -3.16 -1.31
C HIS A 260 -4.66 -1.84 -1.50
N THR A 261 -5.19 -1.61 -2.70
CA THR A 261 -5.80 -0.33 -3.04
C THR A 261 -6.97 0.02 -2.12
N ASN A 262 -7.16 1.32 -1.90
CA ASN A 262 -8.31 1.86 -1.20
C ASN A 262 -9.10 2.74 -2.19
N ARG A 263 -9.42 3.99 -1.83
CA ARG A 263 -10.03 4.94 -2.75
C ARG A 263 -8.98 5.45 -3.75
N ILE A 264 -9.31 5.32 -5.03
CA ILE A 264 -8.49 5.81 -6.15
C ILE A 264 -9.21 6.97 -6.85
N ASP A 265 -8.46 8.02 -7.18
CA ASP A 265 -8.88 9.13 -8.03
C ASP A 265 -9.48 8.64 -9.34
N ARG A 266 -10.68 9.14 -9.65
CA ARG A 266 -11.52 8.84 -10.83
C ARG A 266 -12.07 7.42 -10.94
N PHE A 267 -11.76 6.54 -9.98
CA PHE A 267 -12.38 5.22 -9.94
C PHE A 267 -13.64 5.25 -9.09
N GLN A 268 -14.63 4.46 -9.48
CA GLN A 268 -15.85 4.28 -8.68
C GLN A 268 -15.63 3.25 -7.58
N THR A 269 -14.92 2.17 -7.92
CA THR A 269 -14.61 1.06 -7.03
C THR A 269 -13.65 1.50 -5.92
N ILE A 270 -13.88 0.96 -4.73
CA ILE A 270 -12.98 1.08 -3.58
C ILE A 270 -12.34 -0.28 -3.38
N GLY A 271 -11.00 -0.31 -3.36
CA GLY A 271 -10.29 -1.56 -3.21
C GLY A 271 -10.46 -2.26 -1.86
N PRO A 272 -10.01 -3.52 -1.76
CA PRO A 272 -10.13 -4.32 -0.55
C PRO A 272 -9.33 -3.81 0.64
N ASN A 273 -8.32 -2.94 0.40
CA ASN A 273 -7.46 -2.37 1.44
C ASN A 273 -6.69 -3.45 2.25
N ALA A 274 -6.34 -4.56 1.59
CA ALA A 274 -5.55 -5.64 2.17
C ALA A 274 -4.15 -5.17 2.62
N ALA A 275 -3.48 -5.99 3.39
CA ALA A 275 -2.12 -5.77 3.89
C ALA A 275 -1.20 -6.94 3.53
N ASP A 276 0.10 -6.75 3.76
CA ASP A 276 1.12 -7.78 3.65
C ASP A 276 1.43 -8.32 5.05
N TYR A 277 0.56 -9.19 5.55
CA TYR A 277 0.81 -9.86 6.83
C TYR A 277 1.85 -10.96 6.67
N PHE A 278 1.80 -11.70 5.56
CA PHE A 278 2.75 -12.74 5.21
C PHE A 278 2.64 -13.06 3.71
N TYR A 279 3.71 -13.59 3.14
CA TYR A 279 3.77 -13.95 1.73
C TYR A 279 3.62 -15.47 1.51
N LEU A 280 3.11 -15.83 0.34
CA LEU A 280 2.99 -17.21 -0.11
C LEU A 280 4.00 -17.46 -1.24
N ASP A 281 5.05 -18.22 -0.94
CA ASP A 281 6.05 -18.64 -1.93
C ASP A 281 6.33 -20.14 -1.78
N SER A 282 5.88 -20.91 -2.77
CA SER A 282 6.05 -22.37 -2.83
C SER A 282 7.51 -22.82 -2.74
N ARG A 283 8.49 -21.99 -3.13
CA ARG A 283 9.93 -22.29 -3.06
C ARG A 283 10.47 -22.26 -1.63
N LEU A 284 9.77 -21.59 -0.72
CA LEU A 284 10.14 -21.41 0.68
C LEU A 284 9.36 -22.30 1.64
N GLY A 285 8.43 -23.12 1.15
CA GLY A 285 7.58 -23.99 1.97
C GLY A 285 8.36 -24.92 2.91
N ARG A 286 9.61 -25.27 2.59
CA ARG A 286 10.50 -26.05 3.47
C ARG A 286 10.88 -25.39 4.80
N LEU A 287 10.64 -24.09 4.93
CA LEU A 287 10.92 -23.33 6.16
C LEU A 287 9.71 -23.33 7.11
N LEU A 288 8.56 -23.88 6.70
CA LEU A 288 7.39 -24.06 7.55
C LEU A 288 7.54 -25.30 8.42
N ASP A 289 6.88 -25.28 9.58
CA ASP A 289 6.78 -26.45 10.46
C ASP A 289 5.62 -27.34 10.01
N TRP A 290 5.90 -28.22 9.04
CA TRP A 290 4.90 -29.13 8.47
C TRP A 290 5.53 -30.39 7.87
N ASP A 291 4.95 -31.57 8.15
CA ASP A 291 5.54 -32.87 7.78
C ASP A 291 5.58 -33.11 6.27
N THR A 292 4.52 -32.73 5.54
CA THR A 292 4.44 -32.90 4.07
C THR A 292 3.49 -31.87 3.45
N LEU A 293 3.99 -31.09 2.51
CA LEU A 293 3.15 -30.19 1.70
C LEU A 293 2.37 -31.00 0.67
N ALA A 294 1.05 -30.77 0.61
CA ALA A 294 0.20 -31.36 -0.41
C ALA A 294 0.52 -30.78 -1.79
N ASP A 295 0.38 -31.59 -2.84
CA ASP A 295 0.53 -31.15 -4.22
C ASP A 295 -0.81 -30.61 -4.74
N TYR A 296 -0.82 -29.34 -5.15
CA TYR A 296 -2.00 -28.63 -5.66
C TYR A 296 -1.63 -27.95 -6.97
N ASP A 297 -2.61 -27.78 -7.87
CA ASP A 297 -2.43 -27.10 -9.16
C ASP A 297 -1.91 -25.65 -9.01
N VAL A 298 -2.23 -25.01 -7.87
CA VAL A 298 -1.66 -23.73 -7.44
C VAL A 298 -0.70 -24.02 -6.28
N PRO A 299 0.62 -24.03 -6.49
CA PRO A 299 1.60 -24.44 -5.48
C PRO A 299 1.51 -23.66 -4.16
N GLU A 300 1.19 -22.36 -4.23
CA GLU A 300 1.05 -21.48 -3.06
C GLU A 300 -0.12 -21.87 -2.15
N ARG A 301 -1.08 -22.67 -2.65
CA ARG A 301 -2.12 -23.27 -1.81
C ARG A 301 -1.53 -24.20 -0.76
N SER A 302 -0.45 -24.93 -1.07
CA SER A 302 0.20 -25.84 -0.13
C SER A 302 0.85 -25.11 1.03
N VAL A 303 1.50 -23.98 0.72
CA VAL A 303 2.09 -23.06 1.69
C VAL A 303 1.03 -22.45 2.58
N SER A 304 -0.06 -21.95 1.99
CA SER A 304 -1.17 -21.39 2.76
C SER A 304 -1.79 -22.43 3.69
N ASP A 305 -2.01 -23.66 3.21
CA ASP A 305 -2.60 -24.75 4.00
C ASP A 305 -1.74 -25.06 5.24
N ALA A 306 -0.42 -25.16 5.06
CA ALA A 306 0.52 -25.33 6.17
C ALA A 306 0.48 -24.15 7.17
N ILE A 307 0.47 -22.90 6.69
CA ILE A 307 0.35 -21.70 7.55
C ILE A 307 -0.99 -21.71 8.30
N MET A 308 -2.11 -22.03 7.62
CA MET A 308 -3.45 -22.08 8.22
C MET A 308 -3.60 -23.21 9.25
N ARG A 309 -2.80 -24.26 9.17
CA ARG A 309 -2.70 -25.33 10.17
C ARG A 309 -1.76 -24.99 11.33
N GLY A 310 -1.19 -23.79 11.36
CA GLY A 310 -0.32 -23.32 12.43
C GLY A 310 1.16 -23.65 12.24
N GLY A 311 1.60 -23.88 11.00
CA GLY A 311 3.00 -24.18 10.65
C GLY A 311 3.85 -22.95 10.31
N LEU A 312 3.40 -21.73 10.58
CA LEU A 312 4.19 -20.52 10.29
C LEU A 312 5.43 -20.47 11.19
N THR A 313 6.58 -20.11 10.65
CA THR A 313 7.82 -19.97 11.43
C THR A 313 8.42 -18.57 11.27
N VAL A 314 9.22 -18.15 12.26
CA VAL A 314 10.01 -16.91 12.18
C VAL A 314 11.02 -16.97 11.02
N GLU A 315 11.60 -18.14 10.75
CA GLU A 315 12.53 -18.34 9.64
C GLU A 315 11.85 -18.11 8.29
N TYR A 316 10.63 -18.62 8.11
CA TYR A 316 9.85 -18.38 6.91
C TYR A 316 9.55 -16.89 6.70
N LEU A 317 9.11 -16.17 7.74
CA LEU A 317 8.87 -14.72 7.65
C LEU A 317 10.14 -13.93 7.30
N ASN A 318 11.25 -14.22 7.98
CA ASN A 318 12.53 -13.56 7.75
C ASN A 318 13.12 -13.80 6.35
N ALA A 319 12.69 -14.85 5.64
CA ALA A 319 13.12 -15.11 4.27
C ALA A 319 12.62 -14.05 3.27
N PHE A 320 11.55 -13.31 3.60
CA PHE A 320 11.01 -12.24 2.75
C PHE A 320 11.53 -10.85 3.15
N THR A 321 11.52 -10.55 4.46
CA THR A 321 11.80 -9.23 4.99
C THR A 321 12.24 -9.30 6.46
N ASN A 322 12.97 -8.28 6.92
CA ASN A 322 13.27 -8.10 8.34
C ASN A 322 12.29 -7.12 9.02
N ASP A 323 11.43 -6.46 8.23
CA ASP A 323 10.36 -5.58 8.69
C ASP A 323 9.05 -6.38 8.72
N HIS A 324 8.52 -6.57 9.93
CA HIS A 324 7.32 -7.37 10.19
C HIS A 324 6.18 -6.53 10.76
N ASP A 325 6.24 -5.20 10.64
CA ASP A 325 5.32 -4.28 11.32
C ASP A 325 3.85 -4.58 11.01
N ASN A 326 3.52 -4.91 9.76
CA ASN A 326 2.15 -5.27 9.38
C ASN A 326 1.66 -6.53 10.11
N PHE A 327 2.49 -7.59 10.17
CA PHE A 327 2.16 -8.84 10.85
C PHE A 327 1.96 -8.62 12.34
N LEU A 328 2.90 -7.92 12.98
CA LEU A 328 2.84 -7.59 14.40
C LEU A 328 1.60 -6.76 14.72
N PHE A 329 1.37 -5.68 13.96
CA PHE A 329 0.20 -4.83 14.09
C PHE A 329 -1.10 -5.61 13.91
N GLY A 330 -1.18 -6.49 12.91
CA GLY A 330 -2.38 -7.30 12.66
C GLY A 330 -2.74 -8.23 13.82
N ILE A 331 -1.72 -8.80 14.48
CA ILE A 331 -1.91 -9.60 15.69
C ILE A 331 -2.33 -8.72 16.86
N SER A 332 -1.66 -7.58 17.05
CA SER A 332 -1.94 -6.66 18.15
C SER A 332 -3.36 -6.10 18.08
N ASP A 333 -3.77 -5.64 16.90
CA ASP A 333 -5.09 -5.08 16.63
C ASP A 333 -6.19 -6.12 16.86
N TYR A 334 -6.03 -7.34 16.35
CA TYR A 334 -7.01 -8.40 16.53
C TYR A 334 -7.18 -8.82 18.00
N LEU A 335 -6.07 -8.95 18.74
CA LEU A 335 -6.09 -9.37 20.14
C LEU A 335 -6.41 -8.21 21.10
N GLY A 336 -6.40 -6.97 20.62
CA GLY A 336 -6.58 -5.77 21.43
C GLY A 336 -5.44 -5.53 22.43
N ILE A 337 -4.21 -5.94 22.08
CA ILE A 337 -3.01 -5.66 22.88
C ILE A 337 -2.37 -4.36 22.40
N GLY A 338 -1.96 -3.51 23.35
CA GLY A 338 -1.57 -2.12 23.06
C GLY A 338 -0.18 -1.94 22.44
N ASP A 339 0.75 -2.87 22.71
CA ASP A 339 2.11 -2.84 22.18
C ASP A 339 2.35 -4.09 21.32
N ASP A 340 3.16 -3.93 20.27
CA ASP A 340 3.51 -5.03 19.37
C ASP A 340 4.37 -6.09 20.06
N PRO A 341 3.97 -7.37 20.01
CA PRO A 341 4.73 -8.43 20.65
C PRO A 341 6.05 -8.71 19.89
N PRO A 342 7.05 -9.31 20.56
CA PRO A 342 8.22 -9.83 19.86
C PRO A 342 7.80 -10.83 18.77
N LEU A 343 8.54 -10.85 17.65
CA LEU A 343 8.19 -11.65 16.47
C LEU A 343 7.92 -13.13 16.77
N GLN A 344 8.73 -13.77 17.62
CA GLN A 344 8.49 -15.16 18.01
C GLN A 344 7.15 -15.32 18.75
N THR A 345 6.86 -14.46 19.71
CA THR A 345 5.57 -14.46 20.43
C THR A 345 4.40 -14.22 19.48
N ALA A 346 4.57 -13.34 18.49
CA ALA A 346 3.58 -13.07 17.46
C ALA A 346 3.26 -14.32 16.63
N VAL A 347 4.30 -15.04 16.17
CA VAL A 347 4.15 -16.31 15.46
C VAL A 347 3.47 -17.37 16.33
N ASP A 348 3.86 -17.49 17.61
CA ASP A 348 3.24 -18.44 18.53
C ASP A 348 1.74 -18.14 18.73
N LEU A 349 1.36 -16.87 18.88
CA LEU A 349 -0.02 -16.42 19.00
C LEU A 349 -0.82 -16.70 17.71
N PHE A 350 -0.23 -16.41 16.56
CA PHE A 350 -0.81 -16.71 15.25
C PHE A 350 -1.07 -18.21 15.09
N ASN A 351 -0.08 -19.06 15.36
CA ASN A 351 -0.21 -20.52 15.23
C ASN A 351 -1.17 -21.13 16.26
N ALA A 352 -1.32 -20.54 17.45
CA ALA A 352 -2.23 -21.03 18.46
C ALA A 352 -3.71 -20.66 18.22
N ASN A 353 -4.01 -19.66 17.37
CA ASN A 353 -5.36 -19.10 17.25
C ASN A 353 -5.93 -19.19 15.80
N PRO A 354 -6.79 -20.18 15.50
CA PRO A 354 -7.37 -20.36 14.17
C PRO A 354 -8.17 -19.16 13.67
N SER A 355 -8.94 -18.50 14.54
CA SER A 355 -9.77 -17.36 14.18
C SER A 355 -8.93 -16.12 13.82
N LEU A 356 -7.81 -15.92 14.54
CA LEU A 356 -6.81 -14.90 14.21
C LEU A 356 -6.20 -15.19 12.82
N ARG A 357 -5.80 -16.44 12.52
CA ARG A 357 -5.26 -16.80 11.20
C ARG A 357 -6.25 -16.53 10.07
N ALA A 358 -7.50 -16.97 10.23
CA ALA A 358 -8.56 -16.71 9.27
C ALA A 358 -8.77 -15.20 9.04
N HIS A 359 -8.72 -14.41 10.12
CA HIS A 359 -8.86 -12.96 10.06
C HIS A 359 -7.71 -12.29 9.32
N LEU A 360 -6.45 -12.63 9.62
CA LEU A 360 -5.32 -12.04 8.92
C LEU A 360 -5.30 -12.50 7.46
N ALA A 361 -5.54 -13.78 7.19
CA ALA A 361 -5.52 -14.33 5.84
C ALA A 361 -6.58 -13.70 4.91
N VAL A 362 -7.81 -13.46 5.38
CA VAL A 362 -8.83 -12.78 4.54
C VAL A 362 -8.53 -11.29 4.29
N ASN A 363 -7.59 -10.72 5.04
CA ASN A 363 -7.12 -9.34 4.87
C ASN A 363 -5.68 -9.29 4.29
N ASN A 364 -5.13 -10.44 3.87
CA ASN A 364 -3.78 -10.57 3.32
C ASN A 364 -3.83 -10.63 1.79
N ALA A 365 -3.07 -9.78 1.10
CA ALA A 365 -3.15 -9.67 -0.36
C ALA A 365 -2.79 -11.00 -1.07
N ASP A 366 -1.72 -11.68 -0.62
CA ASP A 366 -1.31 -12.98 -1.16
C ASP A 366 -2.37 -14.06 -0.98
N SER A 367 -2.91 -14.20 0.23
CA SER A 367 -3.97 -15.18 0.52
C SER A 367 -5.19 -14.94 -0.37
N LEU A 368 -5.58 -13.68 -0.58
CA LEU A 368 -6.71 -13.33 -1.42
C LEU A 368 -6.48 -13.64 -2.91
N VAL A 369 -5.33 -13.25 -3.48
CA VAL A 369 -5.06 -13.46 -4.92
C VAL A 369 -4.86 -14.95 -5.24
N TYR A 370 -4.17 -15.71 -4.38
CA TYR A 370 -3.96 -17.14 -4.61
C TYR A 370 -5.20 -17.98 -4.31
N ALA A 371 -6.04 -17.58 -3.35
CA ALA A 371 -7.37 -18.18 -3.17
C ALA A 371 -8.24 -17.95 -4.42
N ALA A 372 -8.25 -16.72 -4.96
CA ALA A 372 -8.96 -16.43 -6.21
C ALA A 372 -8.40 -17.26 -7.38
N LYS A 373 -7.07 -17.38 -7.50
CA LYS A 373 -6.44 -18.22 -8.53
C LYS A 373 -6.80 -19.71 -8.39
N SER A 374 -6.88 -20.21 -7.17
CA SER A 374 -7.31 -21.59 -6.89
C SER A 374 -8.78 -21.81 -7.22
N MET A 375 -9.65 -20.84 -6.92
CA MET A 375 -11.06 -20.85 -7.31
C MET A 375 -11.24 -20.77 -8.84
N GLN A 376 -10.43 -19.97 -9.53
CA GLN A 376 -10.38 -19.94 -10.99
C GLN A 376 -10.06 -21.32 -11.55
N THR A 377 -8.99 -21.96 -11.06
CA THR A 377 -8.56 -23.29 -11.54
C THR A 377 -9.67 -24.32 -11.32
N LEU A 378 -10.33 -24.28 -10.15
CA LEU A 378 -11.51 -25.10 -9.87
C LEU A 378 -12.63 -24.83 -10.89
N HIS A 379 -12.99 -23.56 -11.13
CA HIS A 379 -14.07 -23.21 -12.07
C HIS A 379 -13.79 -23.66 -13.50
N GLN A 380 -12.56 -23.45 -13.97
CA GLN A 380 -12.12 -23.83 -15.31
C GLN A 380 -12.19 -25.36 -15.48
N SER A 381 -11.72 -26.13 -14.50
CA SER A 381 -11.83 -27.59 -14.54
C SER A 381 -13.29 -28.05 -14.66
N LYS A 382 -14.22 -27.48 -13.89
CA LYS A 382 -15.65 -27.85 -13.94
C LYS A 382 -16.30 -27.48 -15.28
N THR A 383 -15.86 -26.38 -15.89
CA THR A 383 -16.38 -25.93 -17.19
C THR A 383 -15.84 -26.78 -18.34
N GLU A 384 -14.57 -27.15 -18.29
CA GLU A 384 -13.95 -28.04 -19.29
C GLU A 384 -14.57 -29.44 -19.25
N PHE A 385 -14.78 -30.02 -18.06
CA PHE A 385 -15.47 -31.31 -17.94
C PHE A 385 -16.91 -31.26 -18.47
N ALA A 386 -17.67 -30.20 -18.16
CA ALA A 386 -19.02 -30.05 -18.68
C ALA A 386 -19.05 -29.93 -20.23
N TRP A 387 -18.06 -29.28 -20.82
CA TRP A 387 -17.92 -29.21 -22.28
C TRP A 387 -17.55 -30.56 -22.89
N LEU A 388 -16.60 -31.30 -22.30
CA LEU A 388 -16.23 -32.65 -22.75
C LEU A 388 -17.40 -33.63 -22.67
N ASP A 389 -18.16 -33.61 -21.57
CA ASP A 389 -19.35 -34.46 -21.41
C ASP A 389 -20.39 -34.14 -22.51
N SER A 390 -20.57 -32.86 -22.86
CA SER A 390 -21.49 -32.47 -23.94
C SER A 390 -21.09 -32.95 -25.34
N LEU A 391 -19.82 -33.32 -25.55
CA LEU A 391 -19.32 -33.88 -26.81
C LEU A 391 -19.46 -35.41 -26.89
N ILE A 392 -19.74 -36.08 -25.78
CA ILE A 392 -19.92 -37.55 -25.73
C ILE A 392 -21.39 -37.93 -25.95
N ASP A 393 -22.31 -37.00 -25.68
CA ASP A 393 -23.76 -37.17 -25.86
C ASP A 393 -24.27 -36.80 -27.29
N ASP A 394 -23.38 -36.34 -28.18
CA ASP A 394 -23.58 -36.13 -29.63
C ASP A 394 -22.92 -37.26 -30.46
#